data_AF-A0A0K2GA54-F1
#
_entry.id   AF-A0A0K2GA54-F1
#
_cell.length_a   1.000
_cell.length_b   1.000
_cell.length_c   1.000
_cell.angle_alpha   90.00
_cell.angle_beta   90.00
_cell.angle_gamma   90.00
#
_symmetry.space_group_name_H-M   'P 1'
#
loop_
_entity.id
_entity.type
_entity.pdbx_description
1 polymer ?
#
loop_
_entity_poly.entity_id
_entity_poly.type
_entity_poly.pdbx_seq_one_letter_code
_entity_poly.pdbx_strand_id
1 'polypeptide(L)'
;MYEKQRSVPVVLGLLVVGLSSIAGAGSIDIVAAKAMPLCEKVVKLFDARLTPDADLLRSIQWAPVELKGQGPKTRRCSSLDKALFDVNNDGAQDLVVKTTFCMKGAPSDSLYIFPADSPVLEQASWQDLSPLLATPDKFERTGGTYTAASLPVKEGGAPALSTLFTVHPFVLDGVTYVGLTDGRRQWMVIARYLGGERFDDQCYLRATPS
;
A
#
# COMPACT_ATOMS: atom_id res chain seq x y z
N MET A 1 -56.06 -31.66 -61.04
CA MET A 1 -56.69 -31.33 -59.75
C MET A 1 -55.60 -30.95 -58.78
N TYR A 2 -55.81 -29.86 -58.05
CA TYR A 2 -54.88 -29.22 -57.13
C TYR A 2 -54.56 -30.09 -55.92
N GLU A 3 -53.29 -30.16 -55.52
CA GLU A 3 -52.96 -30.27 -54.09
C GLU A 3 -51.71 -29.43 -53.80
N LYS A 4 -51.87 -28.56 -52.79
CA LYS A 4 -51.03 -27.41 -52.49
C LYS A 4 -50.35 -27.70 -51.15
N GLN A 5 -49.06 -28.07 -51.16
CA GLN A 5 -48.29 -28.23 -49.93
C GLN A 5 -47.37 -27.03 -49.73
N ARG A 6 -47.69 -26.26 -48.68
CA ARG A 6 -46.90 -25.15 -48.15
C ARG A 6 -45.72 -25.69 -47.35
N SER A 7 -44.51 -25.27 -47.72
CA SER A 7 -43.30 -25.48 -46.91
C SER A 7 -43.01 -24.23 -46.11
N VAL A 8 -42.97 -24.38 -44.78
CA VAL A 8 -42.66 -23.35 -43.79
C VAL A 8 -41.13 -23.14 -43.73
N PRO A 9 -40.61 -21.90 -43.62
CA PRO A 9 -39.18 -21.69 -43.44
C PRO A 9 -38.76 -22.04 -42.01
N VAL A 10 -37.77 -22.92 -41.87
CA VAL A 10 -37.09 -23.20 -40.60
C VAL A 10 -36.09 -22.07 -40.35
N VAL A 11 -36.36 -21.23 -39.36
CA VAL A 11 -35.44 -20.20 -38.88
C VAL A 11 -34.33 -20.88 -38.09
N LEU A 12 -33.11 -20.83 -38.62
CA LEU A 12 -31.89 -21.31 -37.98
C LEU A 12 -31.48 -20.29 -36.90
N GLY A 13 -31.86 -20.52 -35.64
CA GLY A 13 -31.46 -19.69 -34.52
C GLY A 13 -30.00 -19.97 -34.10
N LEU A 14 -29.12 -18.97 -34.27
CA LEU A 14 -27.79 -18.97 -33.65
C LEU A 14 -27.94 -18.84 -32.13
N LEU A 15 -27.57 -19.89 -31.38
CA LEU A 15 -27.37 -19.82 -29.94
C LEU A 15 -25.91 -19.40 -29.69
N VAL A 16 -25.68 -18.09 -29.57
CA VAL A 16 -24.41 -17.57 -29.04
C VAL A 16 -24.45 -17.81 -27.53
N VAL A 17 -23.86 -18.92 -27.09
CA VAL A 17 -23.58 -19.14 -25.67
C VAL A 17 -22.45 -18.19 -25.31
N GLY A 18 -22.81 -17.00 -24.82
CA GLY A 18 -21.89 -16.12 -24.13
C GLY A 18 -21.41 -16.84 -22.87
N LEU A 19 -20.25 -17.50 -22.96
CA LEU A 19 -19.44 -17.84 -21.79
C LEU A 19 -19.07 -16.50 -21.14
N SER A 20 -19.90 -16.05 -20.21
CA SER A 20 -19.47 -15.08 -19.21
C SER A 20 -18.34 -15.76 -18.46
N SER A 21 -17.10 -15.44 -18.83
CA SER A 21 -15.93 -15.74 -18.02
C SER A 21 -16.21 -15.14 -16.65
N ILE A 22 -16.58 -15.99 -15.69
CA ILE A 22 -16.62 -15.63 -14.28
C ILE A 22 -15.16 -15.33 -13.96
N ALA A 23 -14.79 -14.05 -13.98
CA ALA A 23 -13.56 -13.59 -13.37
C ALA A 23 -13.67 -14.03 -11.90
N GLY A 24 -12.88 -15.03 -11.50
CA GLY A 24 -12.84 -15.44 -10.11
C GLY A 24 -12.44 -14.23 -9.26
N ALA A 25 -13.14 -14.01 -8.16
CA ALA A 25 -12.74 -13.01 -7.21
C ALA A 25 -11.44 -13.48 -6.55
N GLY A 26 -10.35 -12.73 -6.68
CA GLY A 26 -9.14 -12.98 -5.88
C GLY A 26 -9.44 -12.82 -4.38
N SER A 27 -8.62 -13.41 -3.53
CA SER A 27 -8.75 -13.31 -2.06
C SER A 27 -7.45 -12.85 -1.40
N ILE A 28 -7.53 -12.48 -0.12
CA ILE A 28 -6.36 -12.21 0.72
C ILE A 28 -6.26 -13.33 1.75
N ASP A 29 -5.11 -14.01 1.79
CA ASP A 29 -4.77 -14.97 2.83
C ASP A 29 -4.04 -14.27 3.98
N ILE A 30 -4.40 -14.61 5.22
CA ILE A 30 -3.59 -14.30 6.40
C ILE A 30 -2.55 -15.42 6.55
N VAL A 31 -1.31 -15.13 6.18
CA VAL A 31 -0.20 -16.10 6.20
C VAL A 31 0.39 -16.23 7.60
N ALA A 32 0.45 -15.13 8.34
CA ALA A 32 0.85 -15.10 9.74
C ALA A 32 0.16 -13.95 10.47
N ALA A 33 -0.11 -14.14 11.76
CA ALA A 33 -0.76 -13.15 12.60
C ALA A 33 -0.20 -13.22 14.03
N LYS A 34 0.15 -12.06 14.58
CA LYS A 34 0.39 -11.88 16.02
C LYS A 34 -0.92 -11.92 16.80
N ALA A 35 -1.95 -11.29 16.24
CA ALA A 35 -3.31 -11.28 16.79
C ALA A 35 -4.32 -11.48 15.66
N MET A 36 -4.94 -12.67 15.60
CA MET A 36 -5.89 -13.02 14.52
C MET A 36 -7.07 -12.03 14.38
N PRO A 37 -7.73 -11.58 15.47
CA PRO A 37 -8.86 -10.65 15.34
C PRO A 37 -8.50 -9.31 14.68
N LEU A 38 -7.26 -8.83 14.90
CA LEU A 38 -6.75 -7.63 14.23
C LEU A 38 -6.58 -7.90 12.73
N CYS A 39 -5.92 -9.00 12.37
CA CYS A 39 -5.64 -9.31 10.97
C CYS A 39 -6.91 -9.59 10.16
N GLU A 40 -7.93 -10.21 10.76
CA GLU A 40 -9.24 -10.39 10.13
C GLU A 40 -9.96 -9.04 9.88
N LYS A 41 -9.88 -8.10 10.83
CA LYS A 41 -10.38 -6.74 10.62
C LYS A 41 -9.64 -6.06 9.48
N VAL A 42 -8.31 -6.15 9.48
CA VAL A 42 -7.50 -5.55 8.42
C VAL A 42 -7.86 -6.15 7.06
N VAL A 43 -7.94 -7.47 6.90
CA VAL A 43 -8.30 -8.07 5.62
C VAL A 43 -9.64 -7.56 5.07
N LYS A 44 -10.62 -7.27 5.93
CA LYS A 44 -11.92 -6.70 5.51
C LYS A 44 -11.84 -5.27 4.99
N LEU A 45 -10.78 -4.54 5.33
CA LEU A 45 -10.54 -3.16 4.91
C LEU A 45 -9.71 -3.07 3.62
N PHE A 46 -9.31 -4.21 3.04
CA PHE A 46 -8.46 -4.25 1.86
C PHE A 46 -9.11 -5.11 0.78
N ASP A 47 -8.90 -4.73 -0.49
CA ASP A 47 -9.40 -5.51 -1.63
C ASP A 47 -8.48 -6.69 -1.97
N ALA A 48 -8.88 -7.52 -2.94
CA ALA A 48 -8.10 -8.67 -3.41
C ALA A 48 -6.69 -8.33 -3.94
N ARG A 49 -6.37 -7.04 -4.13
CA ARG A 49 -5.07 -6.54 -4.59
C ARG A 49 -4.28 -5.86 -3.48
N LEU A 50 -4.68 -6.06 -2.23
CA LEU A 50 -4.08 -5.41 -1.05
C LEU A 50 -4.13 -3.88 -1.19
N THR A 51 -5.17 -3.36 -1.82
CA THR A 51 -5.44 -1.92 -1.87
C THR A 51 -6.29 -1.56 -0.66
N PRO A 52 -5.85 -0.60 0.18
CA PRO A 52 -6.67 -0.13 1.29
C PRO A 52 -7.98 0.47 0.79
N ASP A 53 -9.06 0.31 1.57
CA ASP A 53 -10.33 1.01 1.35
C ASP A 53 -10.14 2.54 1.34
N ALA A 54 -10.97 3.23 0.56
CA ALA A 54 -10.86 4.67 0.37
C ALA A 54 -11.00 5.47 1.68
N ASP A 55 -11.81 5.01 2.63
CA ASP A 55 -11.96 5.68 3.92
C ASP A 55 -10.75 5.44 4.81
N LEU A 56 -10.11 4.26 4.72
CA LEU A 56 -8.83 4.00 5.38
C LEU A 56 -7.72 4.90 4.84
N LEU A 57 -7.70 5.13 3.51
CA LEU A 57 -6.77 6.07 2.87
C LEU A 57 -6.97 7.53 3.33
N ARG A 58 -8.18 7.89 3.75
CA ARG A 58 -8.50 9.25 4.26
C ARG A 58 -8.22 9.42 5.74
N SER A 59 -7.86 8.36 6.47
CA SER A 59 -7.56 8.43 7.90
C SER A 59 -6.38 9.36 8.22
N ILE A 60 -5.48 9.58 7.25
CA ILE A 60 -4.34 10.49 7.36
C ILE A 60 -4.40 11.52 6.24
N GLN A 61 -4.39 12.80 6.62
CA GLN A 61 -4.46 13.91 5.67
C GLN A 61 -3.05 14.27 5.18
N TRP A 62 -2.72 13.77 4.00
CA TRP A 62 -1.48 14.12 3.31
C TRP A 62 -1.61 15.44 2.56
N ALA A 63 -0.61 16.30 2.69
CA ALA A 63 -0.48 17.54 1.94
C ALA A 63 0.89 17.61 1.26
N PRO A 64 1.03 18.21 0.07
CA PRO A 64 2.33 18.42 -0.54
C PRO A 64 3.27 19.22 0.37
N VAL A 65 4.55 18.89 0.36
CA VAL A 65 5.57 19.70 1.03
C VAL A 65 5.92 20.91 0.16
N GLU A 66 5.89 22.09 0.78
CA GLU A 66 6.37 23.33 0.17
C GLU A 66 7.83 23.57 0.58
N LEU A 67 8.76 23.43 -0.35
CA LEU A 67 10.17 23.72 -0.16
C LEU A 67 10.62 24.92 -1.00
N LYS A 68 11.65 25.61 -0.53
CA LYS A 68 12.31 26.69 -1.28
C LYS A 68 12.96 26.15 -2.56
N GLY A 69 13.03 27.01 -3.58
CA GLY A 69 13.66 26.72 -4.87
C GLY A 69 12.71 26.11 -5.91
N GLN A 70 13.25 25.71 -7.07
CA GLN A 70 12.46 25.05 -8.11
C GLN A 70 12.41 23.55 -7.87
N GLY A 71 11.21 23.03 -7.62
CA GLY A 71 10.96 21.60 -7.56
C GLY A 71 11.15 20.91 -8.92
N PRO A 72 11.27 19.57 -8.93
CA PRO A 72 11.37 18.83 -10.17
C PRO A 72 10.14 19.09 -11.04
N LYS A 73 10.34 19.28 -12.36
CA LYS A 73 9.24 19.28 -13.32
C LYS A 73 8.43 18.01 -13.11
N THR A 74 7.16 18.16 -12.70
CA THR A 74 6.24 17.10 -12.31
C THR A 74 6.52 15.77 -13.03
N ARG A 75 7.13 14.82 -12.33
CA ARG A 75 7.24 13.44 -12.80
C ARG A 75 5.96 12.72 -12.39
N ARG A 76 5.37 11.98 -13.32
CA ARG A 76 3.98 11.45 -13.26
C ARG A 76 3.59 10.71 -11.98
N CYS A 77 4.53 10.21 -11.18
CA CYS A 77 4.23 9.46 -9.96
C CYS A 77 5.26 9.67 -8.83
N SER A 78 6.07 10.73 -8.90
CA SER A 78 6.94 11.12 -7.77
C SER A 78 6.29 12.23 -6.96
N SER A 79 6.33 12.11 -5.64
CA SER A 79 5.79 13.11 -4.72
C SER A 79 6.68 13.28 -3.49
N LEU A 80 6.48 14.42 -2.82
CA LEU A 80 7.02 14.72 -1.51
C LEU A 80 5.85 15.30 -0.70
N ASP A 81 5.32 14.50 0.20
CA ASP A 81 4.11 14.80 0.95
C ASP A 81 4.41 14.79 2.45
N LYS A 82 3.61 15.52 3.23
CA LYS A 82 3.66 15.55 4.69
C LYS A 82 2.30 15.30 5.30
N ALA A 83 2.30 14.79 6.53
CA ALA A 83 1.13 14.72 7.39
C ALA A 83 1.57 14.90 8.86
N LEU A 84 0.62 15.27 9.71
CA LEU A 84 0.77 15.32 11.15
C LEU A 84 -0.11 14.24 11.77
N PHE A 85 0.50 13.27 12.44
CA PHE A 85 -0.18 12.20 13.18
C PHE A 85 0.80 11.51 14.11
N ASP A 86 0.29 10.81 15.12
CA ASP A 86 1.08 9.96 16.02
C ASP A 86 1.45 8.65 15.29
N VAL A 87 2.68 8.54 14.77
CA VAL A 87 3.08 7.37 13.95
C VAL A 87 3.59 6.21 14.80
N ASN A 88 4.19 6.50 15.95
CA ASN A 88 4.80 5.51 16.83
C ASN A 88 3.85 5.08 17.99
N ASN A 89 2.67 5.68 18.09
CA ASN A 89 1.65 5.46 19.12
C ASN A 89 2.10 5.85 20.54
N ASP A 90 2.88 6.93 20.68
CA ASP A 90 3.36 7.44 21.98
C ASP A 90 2.46 8.54 22.59
N GLY A 91 1.42 8.95 21.87
CA GLY A 91 0.48 10.00 22.27
C GLY A 91 0.88 11.41 21.84
N ALA A 92 2.05 11.60 21.24
CA ALA A 92 2.49 12.86 20.64
C ALA A 92 2.26 12.85 19.11
N GLN A 93 2.11 14.03 18.53
CA GLN A 93 2.03 14.17 17.08
C GLN A 93 3.44 14.20 16.48
N ASP A 94 3.60 13.54 15.34
CA ASP A 94 4.82 13.55 14.55
C ASP A 94 4.61 14.25 13.22
N LEU A 95 5.63 14.97 12.75
CA LEU A 95 5.74 15.36 11.37
C LEU A 95 6.28 14.16 10.58
N VAL A 96 5.43 13.59 9.74
CA VAL A 96 5.80 12.49 8.85
C VAL A 96 5.90 13.02 7.43
N VAL A 97 7.09 12.89 6.84
CA VAL A 97 7.37 13.24 5.45
C VAL A 97 7.52 11.95 4.64
N LYS A 98 6.74 11.83 3.57
CA LYS A 98 6.79 10.70 2.64
C LYS A 98 7.36 11.14 1.31
N THR A 99 8.37 10.43 0.83
CA THR A 99 8.81 10.53 -0.56
C THR A 99 8.28 9.34 -1.35
N THR A 100 7.72 9.59 -2.52
CA THR A 100 7.41 8.54 -3.48
C THR A 100 8.31 8.71 -4.69
N PHE A 101 9.06 7.67 -5.06
CA PHE A 101 9.89 7.66 -6.26
C PHE A 101 9.48 6.54 -7.20
N CYS A 102 9.38 6.84 -8.48
CA CYS A 102 9.04 5.84 -9.48
C CYS A 102 10.26 5.21 -10.14
N MET A 103 10.48 3.94 -9.85
CA MET A 103 11.44 3.10 -10.56
C MET A 103 10.73 2.37 -11.70
N LYS A 104 11.10 2.69 -12.95
CA LYS A 104 10.49 2.10 -14.16
C LYS A 104 8.94 2.21 -14.17
N GLY A 105 8.39 3.25 -13.55
CA GLY A 105 6.94 3.51 -13.48
C GLY A 105 6.23 2.90 -12.27
N ALA A 106 6.89 2.06 -11.45
CA ALA A 106 6.33 1.56 -10.20
C ALA A 106 6.71 2.49 -9.04
N PRO A 107 5.75 2.92 -8.21
CA PRO A 107 6.03 3.75 -7.04
C PRO A 107 6.78 2.95 -5.99
N SER A 108 7.63 3.65 -5.25
CA SER A 108 8.30 3.09 -4.10
C SER A 108 8.62 4.19 -3.10
N ASP A 109 8.27 3.94 -1.84
CA ASP A 109 8.12 4.99 -0.84
C ASP A 109 9.29 5.01 0.16
N SER A 110 9.52 6.15 0.79
CA SER A 110 10.33 6.28 1.99
C SER A 110 9.64 7.22 2.98
N LEU A 111 9.80 6.95 4.27
CA LEU A 111 9.27 7.79 5.34
C LEU A 111 10.40 8.40 6.15
N TYR A 112 10.23 9.66 6.53
CA TYR A 112 11.11 10.42 7.42
C TYR A 112 10.24 11.03 8.52
N ILE A 113 10.59 10.75 9.77
CA ILE A 113 9.80 11.11 10.93
C ILE A 113 10.57 12.15 11.75
N PHE A 114 9.86 13.16 12.22
CA PHE A 114 10.38 14.25 13.04
C PHE A 114 9.35 14.63 14.12
N PRO A 115 9.77 15.30 15.21
CA PRO A 115 8.84 15.99 16.10
C PRO A 115 7.92 16.94 15.31
N ALA A 116 6.66 17.07 15.72
CA ALA A 116 5.66 17.89 15.01
C ALA A 116 6.07 19.36 14.81
N ASP A 117 6.85 19.95 15.73
CA ASP A 117 7.33 21.33 15.69
C ASP A 117 8.72 21.48 15.05
N SER A 118 9.24 20.40 14.44
CA SER A 118 10.56 20.39 13.81
C SER A 118 10.67 21.44 12.70
N PRO A 119 11.71 22.29 12.70
CA PRO A 119 11.95 23.29 11.66
C PRO A 119 12.61 22.70 10.39
N VAL A 120 12.53 21.38 10.19
CA VAL A 120 13.29 20.68 9.12
C VAL A 120 12.85 21.12 7.73
N LEU A 121 11.58 21.47 7.54
CA LEU A 121 11.05 21.89 6.25
C LEU A 121 11.52 23.29 5.86
N GLU A 122 11.78 24.17 6.83
CA GLU A 122 12.35 25.51 6.61
C GLU A 122 13.83 25.47 6.25
N GLN A 123 14.52 24.42 6.72
CA GLN A 123 15.95 24.14 6.50
C GLN A 123 16.20 23.42 5.17
N ALA A 124 15.27 22.58 4.72
CA ALA A 124 15.36 21.87 3.46
C ALA A 124 15.02 22.76 2.25
N SER A 125 15.53 22.37 1.09
CA SER A 125 15.18 22.96 -0.21
C SER A 125 15.10 21.89 -1.29
N TRP A 126 14.54 22.23 -2.44
CA TRP A 126 14.55 21.30 -3.57
C TRP A 126 15.96 20.96 -4.09
N GLN A 127 16.94 21.83 -3.81
CA GLN A 127 18.35 21.62 -4.18
C GLN A 127 19.11 20.85 -3.10
N ASP A 128 18.63 20.87 -1.85
CA ASP A 128 19.24 20.22 -0.71
C ASP A 128 18.19 19.60 0.22
N LEU A 129 18.00 18.29 0.07
CA LEU A 129 17.12 17.49 0.92
C LEU A 129 17.88 16.85 2.10
N SER A 130 19.18 17.14 2.28
CA SER A 130 19.99 16.53 3.34
C SER A 130 19.38 16.67 4.74
N PRO A 131 18.73 17.79 5.12
CA PRO A 131 18.05 17.90 6.41
C PRO A 131 16.96 16.83 6.62
N LEU A 132 16.22 16.48 5.55
CA LEU A 132 15.22 15.40 5.62
C LEU A 132 15.87 14.03 5.77
N LEU A 133 16.98 13.79 5.07
CA LEU A 133 17.65 12.48 5.04
C LEU A 133 18.46 12.19 6.32
N ALA A 134 18.74 13.23 7.12
CA ALA A 134 19.59 13.15 8.30
C ALA A 134 18.88 12.59 9.55
N THR A 135 17.55 12.49 9.56
CA THR A 135 16.84 11.91 10.70
C THR A 135 17.24 10.44 10.90
N PRO A 136 17.49 9.99 12.15
CA PRO A 136 17.65 8.57 12.44
C PRO A 136 16.32 7.82 12.31
N ASP A 137 15.19 8.52 12.46
CA ASP A 137 13.85 7.95 12.37
C ASP A 137 13.35 8.00 10.93
N LYS A 138 13.80 7.03 10.16
CA LYS A 138 13.44 6.88 8.75
C LYS A 138 13.34 5.43 8.33
N PHE A 139 12.53 5.22 7.31
CA PHE A 139 12.42 3.95 6.61
C PHE A 139 12.63 4.20 5.12
N GLU A 140 13.81 3.80 4.62
CA GLU A 140 14.26 4.15 3.27
C GLU A 140 14.19 2.98 2.30
N ARG A 141 13.64 3.25 1.11
CA ARG A 141 13.63 2.33 -0.04
C ARG A 141 15.03 1.81 -0.40
N THR A 142 16.05 2.66 -0.30
CA THR A 142 17.43 2.35 -0.70
C THR A 142 18.25 1.71 0.41
N GLY A 143 17.73 1.66 1.65
CA GLY A 143 18.48 1.25 2.85
C GLY A 143 18.27 -0.19 3.29
N GLY A 144 17.15 -0.83 2.95
CA GLY A 144 16.84 -2.14 3.53
C GLY A 144 15.92 -3.03 2.71
N THR A 145 16.20 -4.33 2.79
CA THR A 145 15.21 -5.38 2.57
C THR A 145 14.42 -5.51 3.87
N TYR A 146 13.10 -5.28 3.84
CA TYR A 146 12.26 -5.63 4.98
C TYR A 146 12.12 -7.16 5.01
N THR A 147 12.94 -7.81 5.82
CA THR A 147 12.87 -9.25 6.01
C THR A 147 11.83 -9.52 7.07
N ALA A 148 10.62 -9.89 6.65
CA ALA A 148 9.49 -10.10 7.56
C ALA A 148 9.66 -11.43 8.31
N ALA A 149 10.59 -11.47 9.28
CA ALA A 149 10.97 -12.68 9.99
C ALA A 149 10.41 -12.78 11.41
N SER A 150 9.66 -11.76 11.86
CA SER A 150 9.26 -11.67 13.27
C SER A 150 8.04 -12.53 13.62
N LEU A 151 7.26 -12.97 12.63
CA LEU A 151 6.16 -13.92 12.82
C LEU A 151 6.50 -15.30 12.24
N PRO A 152 6.14 -16.39 12.93
CA PRO A 152 6.36 -17.74 12.41
C PRO A 152 5.44 -18.02 11.22
N VAL A 153 6.02 -18.18 10.03
CA VAL A 153 5.30 -18.59 8.82
C VAL A 153 5.37 -20.11 8.68
N LYS A 154 4.21 -20.78 8.69
CA LYS A 154 4.15 -22.25 8.65
C LYS A 154 4.47 -22.82 7.27
N GLU A 155 4.10 -22.15 6.17
CA GLU A 155 4.35 -22.61 4.79
C GLU A 155 4.46 -21.43 3.81
N GLY A 156 5.28 -21.57 2.75
CA GLY A 156 5.37 -20.59 1.65
C GLY A 156 6.38 -19.44 1.82
N GLY A 157 7.08 -19.39 2.94
CA GLY A 157 8.11 -18.38 3.23
C GLY A 157 7.54 -17.04 3.69
N ALA A 158 8.40 -16.24 4.33
CA ALA A 158 8.06 -14.90 4.78
C ALA A 158 8.05 -13.89 3.62
N PRO A 159 7.25 -12.80 3.71
CA PRO A 159 7.39 -11.69 2.79
C PRO A 159 8.81 -11.11 2.87
N ALA A 160 9.47 -11.03 1.71
CA ALA A 160 10.68 -10.24 1.55
C ALA A 160 10.31 -9.00 0.76
N LEU A 161 10.08 -7.88 1.45
CA LEU A 161 9.85 -6.61 0.75
C LEU A 161 11.22 -6.10 0.30
N SER A 162 11.58 -6.42 -0.94
CA SER A 162 12.85 -6.03 -1.54
C SER A 162 12.63 -4.97 -2.61
N THR A 163 13.48 -3.93 -2.60
CA THR A 163 13.71 -2.98 -3.71
C THR A 163 12.56 -2.01 -4.03
N LEU A 164 11.33 -2.52 -4.20
CA LEU A 164 10.12 -1.78 -4.50
C LEU A 164 9.05 -2.14 -3.49
N PHE A 165 8.61 -1.16 -2.72
CA PHE A 165 7.48 -1.29 -1.82
C PHE A 165 6.80 0.05 -1.63
N THR A 166 5.51 0.02 -1.31
CA THR A 166 4.76 1.21 -0.94
C THR A 166 4.43 1.17 0.53
N VAL A 167 4.33 2.34 1.14
CA VAL A 167 4.09 2.52 2.57
C VAL A 167 2.80 3.30 2.75
N HIS A 168 1.85 2.69 3.45
CA HIS A 168 0.57 3.30 3.77
C HIS A 168 0.33 3.24 5.28
N PRO A 169 0.64 4.32 6.00
CA PRO A 169 0.16 4.50 7.36
C PRO A 169 -1.37 4.65 7.36
N PHE A 170 -2.04 4.13 8.38
CA PHE A 170 -3.48 4.26 8.58
C PHE A 170 -3.84 4.12 10.06
N VAL A 171 -5.00 4.65 10.45
CA VAL A 171 -5.52 4.53 11.82
C VAL A 171 -6.65 3.50 11.87
N LEU A 172 -6.56 2.56 12.80
CA LEU A 172 -7.61 1.58 13.10
C LEU A 172 -7.81 1.48 14.61
N ASP A 173 -9.05 1.63 15.07
CA ASP A 173 -9.40 1.59 16.51
C ASP A 173 -8.54 2.54 17.37
N GLY A 174 -8.15 3.69 16.82
CA GLY A 174 -7.32 4.70 17.51
C GLY A 174 -5.82 4.39 17.53
N VAL A 175 -5.36 3.33 16.86
CA VAL A 175 -3.95 2.95 16.76
C VAL A 175 -3.48 3.15 15.32
N THR A 176 -2.32 3.77 15.16
CA THR A 176 -1.65 3.91 13.87
C THR A 176 -0.88 2.64 13.53
N TYR A 177 -1.17 2.09 12.36
CA TYR A 177 -0.47 0.99 11.74
C TYR A 177 0.17 1.45 10.43
N VAL A 178 1.16 0.68 9.97
CA VAL A 178 1.84 0.87 8.69
C VAL A 178 1.65 -0.37 7.84
N GLY A 179 1.01 -0.21 6.69
CA GLY A 179 0.93 -1.21 5.63
C GLY A 179 2.11 -1.09 4.69
N LEU A 180 2.94 -2.13 4.60
CA LEU A 180 4.09 -2.21 3.72
C LEU A 180 3.78 -3.22 2.61
N THR A 181 3.57 -2.73 1.38
CA THR A 181 3.14 -3.57 0.25
C THR A 181 4.27 -3.73 -0.74
N ASP A 182 4.57 -4.95 -1.18
CA ASP A 182 5.61 -5.19 -2.18
C ASP A 182 5.24 -4.60 -3.55
N GLY A 183 6.25 -4.39 -4.40
CA GLY A 183 6.05 -3.78 -5.72
C GLY A 183 5.15 -4.60 -6.67
N ARG A 184 4.95 -5.90 -6.41
CA ARG A 184 4.03 -6.75 -7.17
C ARG A 184 2.62 -6.79 -6.58
N ARG A 185 2.41 -6.19 -5.40
CA ARG A 185 1.16 -6.23 -4.63
C ARG A 185 0.67 -7.66 -4.36
N GLN A 186 1.62 -8.56 -4.16
CA GLN A 186 1.37 -9.94 -3.77
C GLN A 186 1.45 -10.09 -2.26
N TRP A 187 2.27 -9.27 -1.60
CA TRP A 187 2.51 -9.34 -0.17
C TRP A 187 2.30 -7.99 0.49
N MET A 188 1.73 -8.04 1.69
CA MET A 188 1.66 -6.90 2.58
C MET A 188 2.01 -7.30 4.00
N VAL A 189 2.81 -6.47 4.66
CA VAL A 189 3.06 -6.53 6.09
C VAL A 189 2.28 -5.41 6.75
N ILE A 190 1.53 -5.76 7.80
CA ILE A 190 0.90 -4.78 8.69
C ILE A 190 1.74 -4.74 9.95
N ALA A 191 2.26 -3.56 10.30
CA ALA A 191 3.12 -3.40 11.46
C ALA A 191 2.79 -2.13 12.23
N ARG A 192 3.28 -2.05 13.48
CA ARG A 192 3.37 -0.79 14.23
C ARG A 192 4.79 -0.24 14.10
N TYR A 193 4.92 1.05 13.87
CA TYR A 193 6.23 1.70 13.79
C TYR A 193 6.83 1.86 15.19
N LEU A 194 8.12 1.56 15.36
CA LEU A 194 8.83 1.65 16.64
C LEU A 194 9.97 2.68 16.66
N GLY A 195 10.20 3.41 15.55
CA GLY A 195 11.35 4.31 15.39
C GLY A 195 12.53 3.69 14.62
N GLY A 196 13.26 4.52 13.88
CA GLY A 196 14.28 4.09 12.90
C GLY A 196 13.71 3.15 11.84
N GLU A 197 14.40 2.04 11.58
CA GLU A 197 13.96 0.98 10.67
C GLU A 197 13.20 -0.15 11.39
N ARG A 198 12.73 0.08 12.62
CA ARG A 198 12.13 -0.95 13.47
C ARG A 198 10.61 -0.93 13.43
N PHE A 199 10.04 -2.12 13.38
CA PHE A 199 8.62 -2.36 13.28
C PHE A 199 8.23 -3.56 14.14
N ASP A 200 7.02 -3.52 14.72
CA ASP A 200 6.39 -4.67 15.36
C ASP A 200 5.35 -5.26 14.40
N ASP A 201 5.66 -6.38 13.75
CA ASP A 201 4.75 -7.01 12.80
C ASP A 201 3.50 -7.55 13.49
N GLN A 202 2.36 -7.31 12.84
CA GLN A 202 1.06 -7.77 13.29
C GLN A 202 0.51 -8.84 12.36
N CYS A 203 0.62 -8.62 11.04
CA CYS A 203 0.02 -9.51 10.03
C CYS A 203 0.93 -9.62 8.80
N TYR A 204 1.04 -10.83 8.26
CA TYR A 204 1.53 -11.07 6.91
C TYR A 204 0.36 -11.50 6.03
N LEU A 205 0.09 -10.71 5.00
CA LEU A 205 -1.03 -10.89 4.09
C LEU A 205 -0.50 -11.23 2.69
N ARG A 206 -1.21 -12.12 1.99
CA ARG A 206 -0.89 -12.50 0.62
C ARG A 206 -2.11 -12.45 -0.28
N ALA A 207 -2.02 -11.72 -1.38
CA ALA A 207 -3.03 -11.76 -2.42
C ALA A 207 -2.92 -13.08 -3.20
N THR A 208 -4.03 -13.81 -3.33
CA THR A 208 -4.11 -14.99 -4.19
C THR A 208 -4.81 -14.62 -5.50
N PRO A 209 -4.16 -14.88 -6.66
CA PRO A 209 -4.84 -14.79 -7.94
C PRO A 209 -5.92 -15.86 -8.01
N SER A 210 -7.05 -15.48 -8.62
CA SER A 210 -8.12 -16.40 -9.04
C SER A 210 -7.68 -17.33 -10.15
#